data_AF-A0A849WEK7-F1
#
_entry.id   AF-A0A849WEK7-F1
#
_cell.length_a   1.000
_cell.length_b   1.000
_cell.length_c   1.000
_cell.angle_alpha   90.00
_cell.angle_beta   90.00
_cell.angle_gamma   90.00
#
_symmetry.space_group_name_H-M   'P 1'
#
loop_
_entity.id
_entity.type
_entity.pdbx_description
1 polymer ?
#
loop_
_entity_poly.entity_id
_entity_poly.type
_entity_poly.pdbx_seq_one_letter_code
_entity_poly.pdbx_strand_id
1 'polypeptide(L)'
;MRQFPNFTHDLDKAKKFILSTELCKLAVKANLPEDTEKIIASIIEIIHTLSLSCHLQEFTDHGLPHIVSLINRANMWTGQDRKHIYKKLSSYEAALLVIGLLIHDIGMLSQNPIDLEGDSGKGMLDIASWVRKTHCARIPRLLERLISKEFPSFAETDFFRLACSIAMAHEEWAWQDRPKHYPVIQEISSNIEAQYGGPLVAERIMAIAAVIAVCDLLDEDTKRCDTSTLILNRRGTPLNLAHWIRHLLTPEPILIKKGCFSVKFCWLKYIKDAQGINVDFDLSGCSDAGRHQQVLKALKNQFSSALLYNNELSAIQADLLEPHYIEIDKLADMPWNLRALKAFWGTAPEMILDSIFGFAREPDKKTREKWDTLPSAAKFQEIDLAQYRKFLGLSKTPLLVEERIFNNIMGMNL
;
A
#
# COMPACT_ATOMS: atom_id res chain seq x y z
N MET A 1 9.39 -23.42 1.67
CA MET A 1 8.34 -22.38 1.67
C MET A 1 7.35 -22.73 0.57
N ARG A 2 6.04 -22.81 0.85
CA ARG A 2 5.02 -22.99 -0.21
C ARG A 2 5.07 -21.75 -1.12
N GLN A 3 5.20 -21.95 -2.41
CA GLN A 3 5.21 -20.90 -3.42
C GLN A 3 3.88 -20.13 -3.36
N PHE A 4 3.93 -18.81 -3.26
CA PHE A 4 2.74 -17.97 -3.35
C PHE A 4 2.11 -18.23 -4.73
N PRO A 5 0.84 -18.66 -4.82
CA PRO A 5 0.26 -18.98 -6.11
C PRO A 5 0.17 -17.73 -6.98
N ASN A 6 0.39 -17.86 -8.30
CA ASN A 6 0.05 -16.78 -9.21
C ASN A 6 -1.48 -16.71 -9.38
N PHE A 7 -2.05 -15.52 -9.17
CA PHE A 7 -3.49 -15.23 -9.21
C PHE A 7 -3.86 -14.17 -10.27
N THR A 8 -2.97 -13.85 -11.21
CA THR A 8 -3.18 -12.73 -12.17
C THR A 8 -4.56 -12.75 -12.84
N HIS A 9 -5.14 -13.93 -13.10
CA HIS A 9 -6.43 -14.07 -13.79
C HIS A 9 -7.37 -15.16 -13.25
N ASP A 10 -7.05 -15.81 -12.12
CA ASP A 10 -7.81 -16.97 -11.64
C ASP A 10 -8.68 -16.59 -10.42
N LEU A 11 -9.88 -16.07 -10.72
CA LEU A 11 -10.88 -15.67 -9.73
C LEU A 11 -11.23 -16.81 -8.77
N ASP A 12 -11.48 -18.01 -9.28
CA ASP A 12 -11.89 -19.16 -8.46
C ASP A 12 -10.81 -19.53 -7.45
N LYS A 13 -9.55 -19.56 -7.90
CA LYS A 13 -8.41 -19.85 -7.04
C LYS A 13 -8.18 -18.74 -6.01
N ALA A 14 -8.29 -17.47 -6.41
CA ALA A 14 -8.15 -16.32 -5.50
C ALA A 14 -9.25 -16.33 -4.43
N LYS A 15 -10.52 -16.47 -4.85
CA LYS A 15 -11.68 -16.58 -3.96
C LYS A 15 -11.52 -17.76 -2.99
N LYS A 16 -11.22 -18.95 -3.50
CA LYS A 16 -10.98 -20.14 -2.67
C LYS A 16 -9.84 -19.95 -1.68
N PHE A 17 -8.74 -19.32 -2.10
CA PHE A 17 -7.62 -19.03 -1.22
C PHE A 17 -8.05 -18.10 -0.08
N ILE A 18 -8.64 -16.94 -0.40
CA ILE A 18 -9.08 -15.94 0.58
C ILE A 18 -10.05 -16.56 1.59
N LEU A 19 -11.12 -17.20 1.10
CA LEU A 19 -12.14 -17.84 1.94
C LEU A 19 -11.58 -18.98 2.80
N SER A 20 -10.50 -19.64 2.35
CA SER A 20 -9.86 -20.72 3.11
C SER A 20 -8.94 -20.25 4.25
N THR A 21 -8.62 -18.95 4.31
CA THR A 21 -7.77 -18.40 5.38
C THR A 21 -8.47 -18.44 6.73
N GLU A 22 -7.71 -18.59 7.81
CA GLU A 22 -8.29 -18.64 9.16
C GLU A 22 -8.89 -17.28 9.58
N LEU A 23 -8.30 -16.19 9.10
CA LEU A 23 -8.89 -14.85 9.23
C LEU A 23 -10.27 -14.78 8.57
N CYS A 24 -10.41 -15.24 7.33
CA CYS A 24 -11.70 -15.20 6.64
C CYS A 24 -12.73 -16.17 7.23
N LYS A 25 -12.31 -17.37 7.67
CA LYS A 25 -13.19 -18.30 8.40
C LYS A 25 -13.71 -17.72 9.71
N LEU A 26 -12.94 -16.84 10.36
CA LEU A 26 -13.39 -16.10 11.53
C LEU A 26 -14.37 -14.98 11.14
N ALA A 27 -14.05 -14.23 10.07
CA ALA A 27 -14.91 -13.19 9.52
C ALA A 27 -16.30 -13.70 9.13
N VAL A 28 -16.39 -14.85 8.44
CA VAL A 28 -17.67 -15.46 8.02
C VAL A 28 -18.59 -15.80 9.19
N LYS A 29 -18.07 -15.93 10.42
CA LYS A 29 -18.88 -16.10 11.62
C LYS A 29 -19.54 -14.80 12.10
N ALA A 30 -19.22 -13.66 11.49
CA ALA A 30 -19.98 -12.44 11.69
C ALA A 30 -21.36 -12.67 11.07
N ASN A 31 -22.41 -12.43 11.83
CA ASN A 31 -23.78 -12.57 11.33
C ASN A 31 -24.23 -11.24 10.71
N LEU A 32 -23.61 -10.85 9.59
CA LEU A 32 -24.03 -9.68 8.81
C LEU A 32 -25.30 -10.00 8.02
N PRO A 33 -26.10 -8.98 7.64
CA PRO A 33 -27.23 -9.18 6.73
C PRO A 33 -26.79 -9.93 5.47
N GLU A 34 -27.66 -10.80 4.97
CA GLU A 34 -27.50 -11.45 3.65
C GLU A 34 -26.27 -12.38 3.49
N ASP A 35 -25.66 -12.80 4.61
CA ASP A 35 -24.53 -13.75 4.72
C ASP A 35 -23.14 -13.14 4.40
N THR A 36 -22.29 -13.07 5.42
CA THR A 36 -20.93 -12.52 5.33
C THR A 36 -20.05 -13.23 4.31
N GLU A 37 -20.19 -14.55 4.13
CA GLU A 37 -19.40 -15.26 3.11
C GLU A 37 -19.75 -14.79 1.70
N LYS A 38 -21.05 -14.57 1.44
CA LYS A 38 -21.54 -14.09 0.14
C LYS A 38 -21.11 -12.66 -0.13
N ILE A 39 -21.18 -11.79 0.88
CA ILE A 39 -20.68 -10.40 0.78
C ILE A 39 -19.20 -10.41 0.39
N ILE A 40 -18.37 -11.17 1.12
CA ILE A 40 -16.93 -11.25 0.84
C ILE A 40 -16.66 -11.80 -0.56
N ALA A 41 -17.36 -12.88 -0.95
CA ALA A 41 -17.23 -13.47 -2.27
C ALA A 41 -17.60 -12.48 -3.39
N SER A 42 -18.71 -11.75 -3.25
CA SER A 42 -19.15 -10.76 -4.23
C SER A 42 -18.20 -9.56 -4.32
N ILE A 43 -17.65 -9.09 -3.20
CA ILE A 43 -16.60 -8.04 -3.21
C ILE A 43 -15.38 -8.48 -4.04
N ILE A 44 -14.93 -9.72 -3.90
CA ILE A 44 -13.79 -10.26 -4.68
C ILE A 44 -14.14 -10.28 -6.18
N GLU A 45 -15.36 -10.69 -6.55
CA GLU A 45 -15.84 -10.72 -7.94
C GLU A 45 -15.98 -9.32 -8.53
N ILE A 46 -16.45 -8.36 -7.74
CA ILE A 46 -16.51 -6.94 -8.07
C ILE A 46 -15.11 -6.40 -8.37
N ILE A 47 -14.14 -6.63 -7.47
CA ILE A 47 -12.75 -6.17 -7.65
C ILE A 47 -12.15 -6.78 -8.92
N HIS A 48 -12.37 -8.08 -9.15
CA HIS A 48 -11.91 -8.73 -10.37
C HIS A 48 -12.51 -8.07 -11.62
N THR A 49 -13.82 -7.86 -11.64
CA THR A 49 -14.53 -7.24 -12.78
C THR A 49 -14.05 -5.82 -13.03
N LEU A 50 -13.87 -5.02 -11.98
CA LEU A 50 -13.33 -3.66 -12.07
C LEU A 50 -11.89 -3.68 -12.59
N SER A 51 -11.04 -4.60 -12.12
CA SER A 51 -9.65 -4.73 -12.60
C SER A 51 -9.56 -5.09 -14.08
N LEU A 52 -10.45 -5.96 -14.58
CA LEU A 52 -10.53 -6.31 -16.00
C LEU A 52 -11.06 -5.16 -16.87
N SER A 53 -11.91 -4.31 -16.29
CA SER A 53 -12.53 -3.17 -16.97
C SER A 53 -11.73 -1.87 -16.84
N CYS A 54 -10.68 -1.86 -16.02
CA CYS A 54 -9.86 -0.68 -15.76
C CYS A 54 -9.04 -0.31 -17.01
N HIS A 55 -9.30 0.87 -17.55
CA HIS A 55 -8.59 1.37 -18.74
C HIS A 55 -7.23 2.03 -18.41
N LEU A 56 -6.93 2.19 -17.12
CA LEU A 56 -5.66 2.68 -16.60
C LEU A 56 -4.83 1.46 -16.19
N GLN A 57 -3.94 1.03 -17.08
CA GLN A 57 -3.13 -0.17 -16.88
C GLN A 57 -2.28 -0.06 -15.61
N GLU A 58 -1.91 1.16 -15.24
CA GLU A 58 -1.17 1.47 -14.02
C GLU A 58 -1.89 1.18 -12.70
N PHE A 59 -3.19 0.90 -12.73
CA PHE A 59 -3.97 0.57 -11.53
C PHE A 59 -4.51 -0.87 -11.56
N THR A 60 -4.24 -1.62 -12.62
CA THR A 60 -4.68 -3.03 -12.74
C THR A 60 -3.99 -3.96 -11.73
N ASP A 61 -2.88 -3.53 -11.15
CA ASP A 61 -2.15 -4.20 -10.08
C ASP A 61 -2.87 -4.14 -8.72
N HIS A 62 -3.90 -3.31 -8.57
CA HIS A 62 -4.79 -3.31 -7.41
C HIS A 62 -5.92 -4.36 -7.51
N GLY A 63 -5.82 -5.31 -8.45
CA GLY A 63 -6.74 -6.44 -8.62
C GLY A 63 -6.47 -7.63 -7.69
N LEU A 64 -6.81 -8.85 -8.16
CA LEU A 64 -6.75 -10.08 -7.36
C LEU A 64 -5.40 -10.35 -6.66
N PRO A 65 -4.24 -10.21 -7.33
CA PRO A 65 -2.95 -10.51 -6.70
C PRO A 65 -2.67 -9.67 -5.44
N HIS A 66 -3.02 -8.38 -5.48
CA HIS A 66 -2.84 -7.45 -4.37
C HIS A 66 -3.72 -7.81 -3.18
N ILE A 67 -5.04 -7.99 -3.38
CA ILE A 67 -5.93 -8.34 -2.27
C ILE A 67 -5.60 -9.71 -1.66
N VAL A 68 -5.11 -10.67 -2.45
CA VAL A 68 -4.66 -11.96 -1.95
C VAL A 68 -3.39 -11.82 -1.11
N SER A 69 -2.46 -10.96 -1.53
CA SER A 69 -1.24 -10.63 -0.79
C SER A 69 -1.57 -10.04 0.58
N LEU A 70 -2.44 -9.02 0.61
CA LEU A 70 -2.89 -8.35 1.84
C LEU A 70 -3.58 -9.31 2.81
N ILE A 71 -4.55 -10.10 2.34
CA ILE A 71 -5.26 -11.08 3.18
C ILE A 71 -4.28 -12.11 3.73
N ASN A 72 -3.34 -12.60 2.92
CA ASN A 72 -2.34 -13.55 3.39
C ASN A 72 -1.43 -12.92 4.45
N ARG A 73 -0.99 -11.67 4.26
CA ARG A 73 -0.15 -10.93 5.21
C ARG A 73 -0.84 -10.77 6.56
N ALA A 74 -2.08 -10.29 6.57
CA ALA A 74 -2.88 -10.15 7.78
C ALA A 74 -3.14 -11.52 8.47
N ASN A 75 -3.51 -12.55 7.70
CA ASN A 75 -3.72 -13.91 8.23
C ASN A 75 -2.44 -14.49 8.85
N MET A 76 -1.27 -14.21 8.26
CA MET A 76 0.02 -14.70 8.72
C MET A 76 0.66 -13.85 9.81
N TRP A 77 0.14 -12.66 10.10
CA TRP A 77 0.67 -11.78 11.14
C TRP A 77 0.60 -12.45 12.51
N THR A 78 1.76 -12.60 13.14
CA THR A 78 1.86 -13.05 14.53
C THR A 78 2.46 -11.94 15.40
N GLY A 79 1.82 -11.66 16.52
CA GLY A 79 2.32 -10.70 17.51
C GLY A 79 3.53 -11.23 18.28
N GLN A 80 4.07 -10.42 19.19
CA GLN A 80 5.26 -10.77 19.99
C GLN A 80 5.07 -12.04 20.83
N ASP A 81 3.85 -12.30 21.27
CA ASP A 81 3.42 -13.52 21.97
C ASP A 81 3.36 -14.77 21.06
N ARG A 82 3.78 -14.64 19.80
CA ARG A 82 3.78 -15.67 18.75
C ARG A 82 2.37 -16.18 18.39
N LYS A 83 1.32 -15.52 18.84
CA LYS A 83 -0.06 -15.83 18.44
C LYS A 83 -0.43 -15.02 17.21
N HIS A 84 -1.25 -15.60 16.36
CA HIS A 84 -1.80 -14.88 15.22
C HIS A 84 -2.74 -13.77 15.69
N ILE A 85 -2.67 -12.59 15.06
CA ILE A 85 -3.51 -11.45 15.45
C ILE A 85 -5.00 -11.75 15.28
N TYR A 86 -5.38 -12.53 14.24
CA TYR A 86 -6.79 -12.89 14.01
C TYR A 86 -7.40 -13.67 15.18
N LYS A 87 -6.58 -14.36 16.00
CA LYS A 87 -7.07 -15.07 17.20
C LYS A 87 -7.45 -14.12 18.35
N LYS A 88 -7.10 -12.84 18.24
CA LYS A 88 -7.41 -11.79 19.21
C LYS A 88 -8.60 -10.92 18.78
N LEU A 89 -9.17 -11.21 17.60
CA LEU A 89 -10.31 -10.49 17.04
C LEU A 89 -11.61 -11.23 17.32
N SER A 90 -12.70 -10.48 17.47
CA SER A 90 -14.06 -11.00 17.33
C SER A 90 -14.34 -11.34 15.86
N SER A 91 -15.43 -12.06 15.59
CA SER A 91 -15.84 -12.33 14.20
C SER A 91 -16.19 -11.05 13.44
N TYR A 92 -16.81 -10.06 14.09
CA TYR A 92 -17.13 -8.76 13.49
C TYR A 92 -15.88 -7.92 13.20
N GLU A 93 -14.90 -7.92 14.11
CA GLU A 93 -13.61 -7.26 13.89
C GLU A 93 -12.84 -7.94 12.73
N ALA A 94 -12.87 -9.27 12.66
CA ALA A 94 -12.29 -9.99 11.53
C ALA A 94 -13.01 -9.67 10.21
N ALA A 95 -14.34 -9.51 10.23
CA ALA A 95 -15.11 -9.10 9.06
C ALA A 95 -14.77 -7.67 8.62
N LEU A 96 -14.65 -6.71 9.55
CA LEU A 96 -14.19 -5.35 9.24
C LEU A 96 -12.77 -5.36 8.64
N LEU A 97 -11.86 -6.16 9.21
CA LEU A 97 -10.51 -6.29 8.68
C LEU A 97 -10.51 -6.88 7.26
N VAL A 98 -11.23 -7.98 7.02
CA VAL A 98 -11.28 -8.62 5.71
C VAL A 98 -11.91 -7.70 4.67
N ILE A 99 -13.08 -7.13 4.96
CA ILE A 99 -13.76 -6.22 4.03
C ILE A 99 -12.90 -4.98 3.79
N GLY A 100 -12.32 -4.38 4.84
CA GLY A 100 -11.42 -3.23 4.73
C GLY A 100 -10.21 -3.50 3.84
N LEU A 101 -9.51 -4.64 4.03
CA LEU A 101 -8.39 -5.04 3.18
C LEU A 101 -8.80 -5.22 1.71
N LEU A 102 -10.00 -5.76 1.46
CA LEU A 102 -10.50 -5.94 0.09
C LEU A 102 -10.81 -4.60 -0.59
N ILE A 103 -11.38 -3.65 0.13
CA ILE A 103 -11.94 -2.42 -0.48
C ILE A 103 -11.05 -1.18 -0.39
N HIS A 104 -9.97 -1.18 0.41
CA HIS A 104 -9.15 0.03 0.65
C HIS A 104 -8.69 0.72 -0.65
N ASP A 105 -8.32 -0.06 -1.66
CA ASP A 105 -7.87 0.46 -2.97
C ASP A 105 -8.90 0.29 -4.09
N ILE A 106 -10.15 -0.11 -3.81
CA ILE A 106 -11.16 -0.34 -4.86
C ILE A 106 -11.44 0.92 -5.71
N GLY A 107 -11.26 2.10 -5.12
CA GLY A 107 -11.36 3.39 -5.81
C GLY A 107 -10.30 3.59 -6.90
N MET A 108 -9.15 2.93 -6.82
CA MET A 108 -8.10 2.97 -7.86
C MET A 108 -8.58 2.32 -9.16
N LEU A 109 -9.56 1.42 -9.07
CA LEU A 109 -10.14 0.72 -10.21
C LEU A 109 -11.33 1.48 -10.85
N SER A 110 -11.77 2.60 -10.29
CA SER A 110 -12.87 3.40 -10.85
C SER A 110 -12.41 4.75 -11.38
N GLN A 111 -12.77 5.04 -12.63
CA GLN A 111 -12.60 6.34 -13.28
C GLN A 111 -13.93 7.11 -13.38
N ASN A 112 -15.03 6.59 -12.80
CA ASN A 112 -16.35 7.18 -12.97
C ASN A 112 -16.56 8.38 -12.00
N PRO A 113 -16.85 9.60 -12.49
CA PRO A 113 -17.07 10.76 -11.63
C PRO A 113 -18.25 10.61 -10.66
N ILE A 114 -19.26 9.78 -10.98
CA ILE A 114 -20.44 9.60 -10.09
C ILE A 114 -20.08 8.98 -8.74
N ASP A 115 -18.93 8.32 -8.66
CA ASP A 115 -18.46 7.68 -7.44
C ASP A 115 -17.87 8.71 -6.44
N LEU A 116 -17.82 9.99 -6.81
CA LEU A 116 -17.39 11.06 -5.92
C LEU A 116 -18.55 11.94 -5.46
N GLU A 117 -18.37 12.57 -4.31
CA GLU A 117 -19.24 13.63 -3.82
C GLU A 117 -18.90 14.96 -4.50
N GLY A 118 -19.92 15.66 -5.01
CA GLY A 118 -19.77 17.00 -5.59
C GLY A 118 -19.04 17.07 -6.94
N ASP A 119 -18.60 18.27 -7.32
CA ASP A 119 -17.96 18.57 -8.62
C ASP A 119 -16.43 18.35 -8.58
N SER A 120 -15.98 17.34 -7.82
CA SER A 120 -14.59 17.09 -7.38
C SER A 120 -13.62 16.61 -8.48
N GLY A 121 -13.82 17.04 -9.74
CA GLY A 121 -12.97 16.59 -10.85
C GLY A 121 -13.11 17.30 -12.19
N LYS A 122 -13.82 18.43 -12.32
CA LYS A 122 -13.81 19.18 -13.58
C LYS A 122 -12.45 19.86 -13.77
N GLY A 123 -11.61 19.31 -14.65
CA GLY A 123 -10.43 20.00 -15.20
C GLY A 123 -9.05 19.40 -14.89
N MET A 124 -8.93 18.19 -14.33
CA MET A 124 -7.61 17.54 -14.27
C MET A 124 -7.21 17.00 -15.65
N LEU A 125 -6.12 17.56 -16.19
CA LEU A 125 -5.52 17.14 -17.46
C LEU A 125 -4.94 15.71 -17.39
N ASP A 126 -4.68 15.19 -16.17
CA ASP A 126 -4.16 13.85 -15.91
C ASP A 126 -5.14 13.01 -15.07
N ILE A 127 -5.74 12.02 -15.73
CA ILE A 127 -6.74 11.10 -15.15
C ILE A 127 -6.09 10.22 -14.07
N ALA A 128 -4.83 9.79 -14.26
CA ALA A 128 -4.16 8.90 -13.31
C ALA A 128 -3.93 9.59 -11.97
N SER A 129 -3.41 10.82 -11.99
CA SER A 129 -3.27 11.64 -10.78
C SER A 129 -4.62 11.94 -10.12
N TRP A 130 -5.68 12.15 -10.91
CA TRP A 130 -7.01 12.39 -10.35
C TRP A 130 -7.54 11.16 -9.61
N VAL A 131 -7.47 9.97 -10.21
CA VAL A 131 -7.88 8.71 -9.58
C VAL A 131 -7.09 8.49 -8.29
N ARG A 132 -5.75 8.58 -8.35
CA ARG A 132 -4.90 8.39 -7.16
C ARG A 132 -5.25 9.36 -6.02
N LYS A 133 -5.54 10.63 -6.32
CA LYS A 133 -5.94 11.61 -5.28
C LYS A 133 -7.33 11.39 -4.69
N THR A 134 -8.18 10.65 -5.40
CA THR A 134 -9.60 10.55 -5.06
C THR A 134 -10.04 9.13 -4.71
N HIS A 135 -9.15 8.15 -4.77
CA HIS A 135 -9.48 6.73 -4.61
C HIS A 135 -10.18 6.43 -3.28
N CYS A 136 -9.69 6.93 -2.15
CA CYS A 136 -10.36 6.78 -0.85
C CYS A 136 -11.74 7.43 -0.83
N ALA A 137 -11.85 8.68 -1.32
CA ALA A 137 -13.13 9.40 -1.39
C ALA A 137 -14.19 8.72 -2.26
N ARG A 138 -13.81 7.80 -3.16
CA ARG A 138 -14.74 7.02 -3.99
C ARG A 138 -15.41 5.87 -3.27
N ILE A 139 -14.74 5.31 -2.25
CA ILE A 139 -15.10 4.01 -1.66
C ILE A 139 -16.59 3.96 -1.28
N PRO A 140 -17.17 4.93 -0.55
CA PRO A 140 -18.55 4.81 -0.08
C PRO A 140 -19.56 4.68 -1.22
N ARG A 141 -19.56 5.63 -2.18
CA ARG A 141 -20.52 5.65 -3.30
C ARG A 141 -20.26 4.53 -4.31
N LEU A 142 -18.99 4.23 -4.59
CA LEU A 142 -18.61 3.15 -5.49
C LEU A 142 -19.12 1.82 -4.94
N LEU A 143 -18.82 1.52 -3.67
CA LEU A 143 -19.17 0.26 -3.07
C LEU A 143 -20.68 0.15 -2.86
N GLU A 144 -21.36 1.22 -2.41
CA GLU A 144 -22.82 1.26 -2.28
C GLU A 144 -23.48 0.95 -3.62
N ARG A 145 -23.05 1.59 -4.72
CA ARG A 145 -23.60 1.35 -6.07
C ARG A 145 -23.40 -0.09 -6.56
N LEU A 146 -22.31 -0.73 -6.16
CA LEU A 146 -21.95 -2.08 -6.60
C LEU A 146 -22.61 -3.16 -5.75
N ILE A 147 -22.66 -2.98 -4.43
CA ILE A 147 -23.19 -3.96 -3.47
C ILE A 147 -24.71 -3.88 -3.32
N SER A 148 -25.31 -2.68 -3.35
CA SER A 148 -26.75 -2.50 -3.08
C SER A 148 -27.69 -3.28 -4.01
N LYS A 149 -27.21 -3.71 -5.19
CA LYS A 149 -27.97 -4.55 -6.11
C LYS A 149 -28.18 -5.98 -5.59
N GLU A 150 -27.20 -6.50 -4.85
CA GLU A 150 -27.18 -7.89 -4.37
C GLU A 150 -27.41 -7.96 -2.86
N PHE A 151 -26.91 -6.98 -2.11
CA PHE A 151 -26.98 -6.90 -0.64
C PHE A 151 -27.48 -5.51 -0.18
N PRO A 152 -28.72 -5.11 -0.52
CA PRO A 152 -29.27 -3.82 -0.11
C PRO A 152 -29.31 -3.66 1.41
N SER A 153 -29.62 -4.72 2.16
CA SER A 153 -29.75 -4.65 3.62
C SER A 153 -28.40 -4.38 4.28
N PHE A 154 -27.33 -5.00 3.78
CA PHE A 154 -25.97 -4.76 4.22
C PHE A 154 -25.50 -3.33 3.93
N ALA A 155 -25.77 -2.81 2.72
CA ALA A 155 -25.36 -1.46 2.32
C ALA A 155 -25.96 -0.35 3.19
N GLU A 156 -27.13 -0.58 3.80
CA GLU A 156 -27.79 0.37 4.69
C GLU A 156 -27.24 0.37 6.13
N THR A 157 -26.36 -0.58 6.48
CA THR A 157 -25.87 -0.73 7.87
C THR A 157 -24.78 0.27 8.24
N ASP A 158 -24.72 0.60 9.54
CA ASP A 158 -23.56 1.30 10.10
C ASP A 158 -22.28 0.46 10.03
N PHE A 159 -22.39 -0.88 9.97
CA PHE A 159 -21.23 -1.75 9.73
C PHE A 159 -20.60 -1.49 8.36
N PHE A 160 -21.42 -1.36 7.31
CA PHE A 160 -20.95 -1.01 5.97
C PHE A 160 -20.25 0.36 5.94
N ARG A 161 -20.85 1.37 6.59
CA ARG A 161 -20.26 2.71 6.71
C ARG A 161 -18.94 2.66 7.45
N LEU A 162 -18.88 1.92 8.57
CA LEU A 162 -17.67 1.73 9.34
C LEU A 162 -16.58 1.03 8.52
N ALA A 163 -16.90 -0.02 7.77
CA ALA A 163 -15.96 -0.69 6.88
C ALA A 163 -15.38 0.25 5.83
N CYS A 164 -16.22 1.12 5.23
CA CYS A 164 -15.75 2.17 4.32
C CYS A 164 -14.80 3.14 5.02
N SER A 165 -15.15 3.67 6.19
CA SER A 165 -14.30 4.61 6.94
C SER A 165 -12.96 4.00 7.35
N ILE A 166 -12.95 2.74 7.78
CA ILE A 166 -11.73 1.99 8.10
C ILE A 166 -10.85 1.83 6.85
N ALA A 167 -11.46 1.50 5.71
CA ALA A 167 -10.76 1.34 4.46
C ALA A 167 -10.15 2.67 3.98
N MET A 168 -10.88 3.78 4.12
CA MET A 168 -10.41 5.12 3.77
C MET A 168 -9.27 5.60 4.66
N ALA A 169 -9.25 5.19 5.93
CA ALA A 169 -8.21 5.59 6.89
C ALA A 169 -6.78 5.13 6.50
N HIS A 170 -6.62 4.23 5.53
CA HIS A 170 -5.29 3.82 5.06
C HIS A 170 -4.50 4.94 4.37
N GLU A 171 -5.17 5.99 3.86
CA GLU A 171 -4.50 7.17 3.30
C GLU A 171 -3.93 8.12 4.36
N GLU A 172 -4.25 7.88 5.64
CA GLU A 172 -3.85 8.71 6.76
C GLU A 172 -2.64 8.11 7.48
N TRP A 173 -1.71 9.00 7.85
CA TRP A 173 -0.53 8.61 8.62
C TRP A 173 -0.84 8.62 10.12
N ALA A 174 -0.30 7.66 10.87
CA ALA A 174 -0.43 7.61 12.33
C ALA A 174 0.11 8.87 13.05
N TRP A 175 0.95 9.65 12.37
CA TRP A 175 1.51 10.90 12.89
C TRP A 175 0.81 12.16 12.40
N GLN A 176 -0.21 12.04 11.55
CA GLN A 176 -0.95 13.17 11.00
C GLN A 176 -1.61 13.99 12.12
N ASP A 177 -1.51 15.32 12.05
CA ASP A 177 -1.99 16.22 13.09
C ASP A 177 -3.52 16.31 13.17
N ARG A 178 -4.17 16.08 12.03
CA ARG A 178 -5.63 16.13 11.86
C ARG A 178 -6.09 14.98 10.97
N PRO A 179 -6.19 13.76 11.52
CA PRO A 179 -6.81 12.65 10.80
C PRO A 179 -8.29 12.97 10.57
N LYS A 180 -8.79 12.75 9.36
CA LYS A 180 -10.17 13.00 8.94
C LYS A 180 -11.05 11.78 9.23
N HIS A 181 -10.52 10.57 9.08
CA HIS A 181 -11.30 9.33 9.16
C HIS A 181 -11.36 8.74 10.56
N TYR A 182 -10.34 8.92 11.39
CA TYR A 182 -10.32 8.42 12.78
C TYR A 182 -11.49 8.96 13.64
N PRO A 183 -11.83 10.27 13.59
CA PRO A 183 -13.00 10.78 14.31
C PRO A 183 -14.32 10.13 13.86
N VAL A 184 -14.48 9.89 12.56
CA VAL A 184 -15.67 9.23 11.99
C VAL A 184 -15.75 7.77 12.45
N ILE A 185 -14.62 7.05 12.46
CA ILE A 185 -14.53 5.69 13.00
C ILE A 185 -14.99 5.68 14.47
N GLN A 186 -14.51 6.63 15.27
CA GLN A 186 -14.88 6.72 16.68
C GLN A 186 -16.37 6.97 16.89
N GLU A 187 -16.95 7.90 16.12
CA GLU A 187 -18.38 8.22 16.16
C GLU A 187 -19.23 7.00 15.79
N ILE A 188 -18.97 6.37 14.64
CA ILE A 188 -19.76 5.23 14.17
C ILE A 188 -19.59 4.02 15.12
N SER A 189 -18.37 3.73 15.57
CA SER A 189 -18.09 2.61 16.47
C SER A 189 -18.86 2.72 17.79
N SER A 190 -18.99 3.95 18.31
CA SER A 190 -19.77 4.24 19.53
C SER A 190 -21.27 3.99 19.36
N ASN A 191 -21.78 4.06 18.13
CA ASN A 191 -23.20 3.87 17.82
C ASN A 191 -23.59 2.39 17.59
N ILE A 192 -22.61 1.49 17.38
CA ILE A 192 -22.85 0.10 16.94
C ILE A 192 -23.16 -0.89 18.11
N GLU A 193 -23.34 -0.39 19.32
CA GLU A 193 -23.16 -1.16 20.57
C GLU A 193 -24.16 -2.29 20.90
N ALA A 194 -25.27 -2.48 20.17
CA ALA A 194 -26.28 -3.51 20.52
C ALA A 194 -26.55 -4.57 19.43
N GLN A 195 -26.33 -4.27 18.15
CA GLN A 195 -26.81 -5.11 17.04
C GLN A 195 -25.84 -6.25 16.67
N TYR A 196 -24.57 -6.16 17.07
CA TYR A 196 -23.50 -7.06 16.61
C TYR A 196 -22.75 -7.77 17.74
N GLY A 197 -23.43 -8.07 18.85
CA GLY A 197 -22.89 -8.94 19.90
C GLY A 197 -21.94 -8.27 20.90
N GLY A 198 -21.97 -6.93 20.99
CA GLY A 198 -21.25 -6.13 21.99
C GLY A 198 -20.66 -4.84 21.39
N PRO A 199 -20.03 -4.00 22.22
CA PRO A 199 -19.34 -2.79 21.74
C PRO A 199 -18.24 -3.11 20.75
N LEU A 200 -18.29 -2.50 19.56
CA LEU A 200 -17.10 -2.33 18.73
C LEU A 200 -16.28 -1.20 19.36
N VAL A 201 -15.35 -1.58 20.24
CA VAL A 201 -14.52 -0.63 20.98
C VAL A 201 -13.65 0.17 20.00
N ALA A 202 -13.82 1.49 19.99
CA ALA A 202 -13.22 2.39 19.00
C ALA A 202 -11.69 2.21 18.87
N GLU A 203 -10.97 2.03 19.99
CA GLU A 203 -9.52 1.81 19.99
C GLU A 203 -9.13 0.54 19.22
N ARG A 204 -9.93 -0.52 19.34
CA ARG A 204 -9.70 -1.77 18.61
C ARG A 204 -10.02 -1.63 17.13
N ILE A 205 -11.00 -0.80 16.78
CA ILE A 205 -11.33 -0.51 15.38
C ILE A 205 -10.27 0.37 14.71
N MET A 206 -9.75 1.37 15.42
CA MET A 206 -8.58 2.14 14.95
C MET A 206 -7.36 1.24 14.75
N ALA A 207 -7.16 0.24 15.62
CA ALA A 207 -6.13 -0.77 15.42
C ALA A 207 -6.33 -1.62 14.15
N ILE A 208 -7.58 -1.92 13.78
CA ILE A 208 -7.89 -2.61 12.51
C ILE A 208 -7.52 -1.73 11.31
N ALA A 209 -7.83 -0.44 11.34
CA ALA A 209 -7.40 0.50 10.31
C ALA A 209 -5.86 0.57 10.21
N ALA A 210 -5.16 0.59 11.35
CA ALA A 210 -3.70 0.52 11.40
C ALA A 210 -3.14 -0.78 10.80
N VAL A 211 -3.79 -1.93 11.02
CA VAL A 211 -3.41 -3.20 10.38
C VAL A 211 -3.51 -3.11 8.86
N ILE A 212 -4.55 -2.46 8.33
CA ILE A 212 -4.72 -2.27 6.88
C ILE A 212 -3.59 -1.40 6.33
N ALA A 213 -3.34 -0.24 6.95
CA ALA A 213 -2.27 0.68 6.54
C ALA A 213 -0.89 0.00 6.55
N VAL A 214 -0.57 -0.78 7.60
CA VAL A 214 0.68 -1.55 7.66
C VAL A 214 0.71 -2.65 6.60
N CYS A 215 -0.41 -3.35 6.36
CA CYS A 215 -0.44 -4.40 5.35
C CYS A 215 -0.18 -3.84 3.94
N ASP A 216 -0.73 -2.67 3.62
CA ASP A 216 -0.52 -1.97 2.35
C ASP A 216 0.91 -1.42 2.22
N LEU A 217 1.43 -0.74 3.27
CA LEU A 217 2.81 -0.24 3.29
C LEU A 217 3.85 -1.35 3.08
N LEU A 218 3.61 -2.54 3.64
CA LEU A 218 4.47 -3.71 3.47
C LEU A 218 4.16 -4.51 2.20
N ASP A 219 3.16 -4.14 1.40
CA ASP A 219 2.79 -4.78 0.14
C ASP A 219 3.65 -4.32 -1.04
N GLU A 220 4.90 -4.03 -0.80
CA GLU A 220 5.82 -3.53 -1.81
C GLU A 220 6.76 -4.67 -2.20
N ASP A 221 6.28 -5.76 -2.82
CA ASP A 221 7.12 -6.90 -3.24
C ASP A 221 6.85 -7.42 -4.66
N THR A 222 7.89 -7.91 -5.34
CA THR A 222 7.82 -8.43 -6.74
C THR A 222 6.77 -9.50 -6.99
N LYS A 223 6.31 -10.25 -5.97
CA LYS A 223 5.32 -11.31 -6.18
C LYS A 223 3.89 -10.79 -6.16
N ARG A 224 3.70 -9.52 -5.79
CA ARG A 224 2.41 -8.83 -5.81
C ARG A 224 1.85 -8.68 -7.22
N CYS A 225 2.67 -8.35 -8.21
CA CYS A 225 2.19 -8.08 -9.57
C CYS A 225 3.26 -8.40 -10.61
N ASP A 226 2.88 -8.45 -11.90
CA ASP A 226 3.84 -8.51 -13.00
C ASP A 226 4.50 -7.14 -13.17
N THR A 227 5.39 -6.82 -12.23
CA THR A 227 6.11 -5.56 -12.13
C THR A 227 6.88 -5.25 -13.43
N SER A 228 7.42 -6.28 -14.06
CA SER A 228 8.09 -6.21 -15.36
C SER A 228 7.16 -5.68 -16.45
N THR A 229 5.95 -6.22 -16.58
CA THR A 229 4.96 -5.76 -17.56
C THR A 229 4.46 -4.34 -17.26
N LEU A 230 4.27 -3.99 -15.98
CA LEU A 230 3.83 -2.64 -15.59
C LEU A 230 4.87 -1.57 -15.90
N ILE A 231 6.14 -1.82 -15.57
CA ILE A 231 7.28 -0.95 -15.91
C ILE A 231 7.37 -0.76 -17.43
N LEU A 232 7.17 -1.83 -18.21
CA LEU A 232 7.18 -1.80 -19.67
C LEU A 232 5.90 -1.22 -20.31
N ASN A 233 5.06 -0.55 -19.53
CA ASN A 233 3.87 0.11 -20.03
C ASN A 233 4.14 1.58 -20.39
N ARG A 234 3.66 2.03 -21.57
CA ARG A 234 3.89 3.41 -22.07
C ARG A 234 3.20 4.49 -21.24
N ARG A 235 2.17 4.15 -20.46
CA ARG A 235 1.24 5.12 -19.85
C ARG A 235 1.46 5.41 -18.36
N GLY A 236 2.56 4.95 -17.76
CA GLY A 236 2.86 5.21 -16.34
C GLY A 236 3.35 6.63 -16.04
N THR A 237 2.78 7.28 -15.02
CA THR A 237 3.36 8.50 -14.43
C THR A 237 4.70 8.18 -13.73
N PRO A 238 5.61 9.15 -13.54
CA PRO A 238 6.85 8.95 -12.77
C PRO A 238 6.63 8.37 -11.36
N LEU A 239 5.47 8.64 -10.75
CA LEU A 239 5.10 8.13 -9.43
C LEU A 239 4.74 6.63 -9.48
N ASN A 240 3.97 6.21 -10.48
CA ASN A 240 3.63 4.79 -10.66
C ASN A 240 4.88 3.97 -11.00
N LEU A 241 5.75 4.52 -11.85
CA LEU A 241 7.04 3.87 -12.17
C LEU A 241 7.94 3.72 -10.93
N ALA A 242 7.99 4.73 -10.05
CA ALA A 242 8.72 4.62 -8.78
C ALA A 242 8.14 3.53 -7.87
N HIS A 243 6.81 3.45 -7.76
CA HIS A 243 6.15 2.41 -6.99
C HIS A 243 6.50 1.01 -7.51
N TRP A 244 6.42 0.78 -8.82
CA TRP A 244 6.79 -0.52 -9.39
C TRP A 244 8.28 -0.84 -9.25
N ILE A 245 9.16 0.16 -9.33
CA ILE A 245 10.58 -0.08 -9.06
C ILE A 245 10.80 -0.52 -7.61
N ARG A 246 10.05 0.00 -6.64
CA ARG A 246 10.15 -0.50 -5.26
C ARG A 246 9.77 -1.96 -5.16
N HIS A 247 8.67 -2.39 -5.80
CA HIS A 247 8.31 -3.81 -5.87
C HIS A 247 9.46 -4.64 -6.43
N LEU A 248 10.13 -4.12 -7.46
CA LEU A 248 11.27 -4.79 -8.08
C LEU A 248 12.48 -4.95 -7.16
N LEU A 249 12.71 -3.98 -6.27
CA LEU A 249 13.84 -3.96 -5.32
C LEU A 249 13.62 -4.89 -4.11
N THR A 250 12.44 -5.49 -3.98
CA THR A 250 12.00 -6.33 -2.85
C THR A 250 11.52 -7.69 -3.37
N PRO A 251 12.43 -8.68 -3.48
CA PRO A 251 12.18 -9.91 -4.23
C PRO A 251 11.31 -10.94 -3.47
N GLU A 252 11.01 -10.69 -2.19
CA GLU A 252 10.31 -11.63 -1.32
C GLU A 252 9.13 -10.97 -0.60
N PRO A 253 8.02 -11.70 -0.39
CA PRO A 253 6.90 -11.22 0.40
C PRO A 253 7.31 -10.85 1.82
N ILE A 254 6.91 -9.65 2.24
CA ILE A 254 7.17 -9.14 3.58
C ILE A 254 6.06 -9.62 4.52
N LEU A 255 6.42 -10.50 5.45
CA LEU A 255 5.50 -11.07 6.44
C LEU A 255 5.92 -10.69 7.85
N ILE A 256 4.92 -10.47 8.73
CA ILE A 256 5.15 -10.12 10.13
C ILE A 256 5.12 -11.38 11.00
N LYS A 257 6.27 -11.76 11.54
CA LYS A 257 6.46 -12.92 12.40
C LYS A 257 7.03 -12.52 13.75
N LYS A 258 6.35 -12.91 14.83
CA LYS A 258 6.73 -12.58 16.21
C LYS A 258 6.86 -11.07 16.43
N GLY A 259 5.98 -10.29 15.83
CA GLY A 259 6.02 -8.81 15.84
C GLY A 259 7.08 -8.19 14.93
N CYS A 260 7.94 -8.96 14.25
CA CYS A 260 9.01 -8.42 13.41
C CYS A 260 8.76 -8.75 11.94
N PHE A 261 9.19 -7.89 11.03
CA PHE A 261 9.25 -8.19 9.59
C PHE A 261 10.70 -8.07 9.09
N SER A 262 11.00 -8.85 8.05
CA SER A 262 12.31 -8.81 7.39
C SER A 262 12.13 -8.38 5.94
N VAL A 263 12.94 -7.42 5.50
CA VAL A 263 12.94 -6.94 4.13
C VAL A 263 14.28 -7.28 3.50
N LYS A 264 14.23 -7.98 2.37
CA LYS A 264 15.40 -8.21 1.52
C LYS A 264 15.42 -7.19 0.42
N PHE A 265 16.57 -6.58 0.18
CA PHE A 265 16.78 -5.63 -0.91
C PHE A 265 17.66 -6.26 -1.99
N CYS A 266 17.18 -6.27 -3.23
CA CYS A 266 17.96 -6.52 -4.44
C CYS A 266 18.18 -5.23 -5.22
N TRP A 267 19.07 -5.26 -6.21
CA TRP A 267 19.63 -4.02 -6.78
C TRP A 267 19.40 -3.85 -8.27
N LEU A 268 19.01 -2.63 -8.64
CA LEU A 268 19.15 -2.15 -10.01
C LEU A 268 20.59 -1.70 -10.23
N LYS A 269 21.39 -2.49 -10.96
CA LYS A 269 22.74 -2.05 -11.31
C LYS A 269 22.71 -1.22 -12.58
N TYR A 270 23.16 0.03 -12.46
CA TYR A 270 23.31 0.93 -13.59
C TYR A 270 24.59 1.77 -13.48
N ILE A 271 25.28 1.91 -14.61
CA ILE A 271 26.44 2.76 -14.88
C ILE A 271 26.01 4.05 -15.57
N LYS A 272 26.76 5.13 -15.36
CA LYS A 272 26.61 6.36 -16.14
C LYS A 272 27.78 6.47 -17.11
N ASP A 273 27.50 6.41 -18.40
CA ASP A 273 28.50 6.61 -19.46
C ASP A 273 28.30 7.97 -20.16
N ALA A 274 29.11 8.24 -21.18
CA ALA A 274 29.01 9.47 -21.98
C ALA A 274 27.64 9.64 -22.68
N GLN A 275 26.81 8.59 -22.73
CA GLN A 275 25.49 8.58 -23.34
C GLN A 275 24.33 8.58 -22.31
N GLY A 276 24.62 8.51 -21.01
CA GLY A 276 23.63 8.58 -19.91
C GLY A 276 23.69 7.39 -18.94
N ILE A 277 22.63 7.16 -18.15
CA ILE A 277 22.50 5.95 -17.32
C ILE A 277 22.21 4.68 -18.20
N ASN A 278 22.94 3.58 -17.98
CA ASN A 278 22.78 2.25 -18.60
C ASN A 278 22.82 1.16 -17.52
N VAL A 279 22.13 0.03 -17.70
CA VAL A 279 22.25 -1.14 -16.79
C VAL A 279 23.56 -1.88 -17.06
N ASP A 280 24.29 -2.25 -16.02
CA ASP A 280 25.54 -3.00 -16.14
C ASP A 280 25.47 -4.27 -15.28
N PHE A 281 25.84 -5.42 -15.81
CA PHE A 281 25.73 -6.72 -15.13
C PHE A 281 27.03 -7.21 -14.47
N ASP A 282 28.14 -6.45 -14.53
CA ASP A 282 29.44 -6.84 -13.93
C ASP A 282 29.66 -6.36 -12.48
N LEU A 283 29.63 -7.25 -11.49
CA LEU A 283 29.74 -6.90 -10.06
C LEU A 283 31.08 -6.25 -9.64
N SER A 284 32.11 -6.29 -10.48
CA SER A 284 33.48 -5.87 -10.12
C SER A 284 33.70 -4.34 -10.03
N GLY A 285 32.74 -3.52 -10.51
CA GLY A 285 32.86 -2.06 -10.62
C GLY A 285 32.05 -1.22 -9.61
N CYS A 286 31.49 -1.81 -8.55
CA CYS A 286 30.64 -1.11 -7.57
C CYS A 286 31.44 -0.14 -6.67
N SER A 287 31.81 1.05 -7.17
CA SER A 287 32.60 2.02 -6.39
C SER A 287 31.85 3.26 -5.88
N ASP A 288 30.59 3.49 -6.25
CA ASP A 288 29.86 4.71 -5.81
C ASP A 288 28.97 4.42 -4.58
N ALA A 289 29.64 4.10 -3.46
CA ALA A 289 29.03 3.74 -2.18
C ALA A 289 27.98 4.77 -1.69
N GLY A 290 28.14 6.05 -2.03
CA GLY A 290 27.24 7.12 -1.62
C GLY A 290 25.82 6.98 -2.18
N ARG A 291 25.67 6.67 -3.48
CA ARG A 291 24.35 6.56 -4.13
C ARG A 291 23.53 5.41 -3.58
N HIS A 292 24.16 4.25 -3.47
CA HIS A 292 23.56 3.03 -2.94
C HIS A 292 23.07 3.26 -1.50
N GLN A 293 23.90 3.89 -0.67
CA GLN A 293 23.54 4.21 0.70
C GLN A 293 22.29 5.11 0.80
N GLN A 294 22.13 6.10 -0.07
CA GLN A 294 20.94 6.97 -0.05
C GLN A 294 19.66 6.17 -0.38
N VAL A 295 19.68 5.31 -1.42
CA VAL A 295 18.51 4.48 -1.79
C VAL A 295 18.14 3.55 -0.64
N LEU A 296 19.13 2.92 -0.01
CA LEU A 296 18.89 2.03 1.13
C LEU A 296 18.26 2.78 2.31
N LYS A 297 18.74 3.99 2.62
CA LYS A 297 18.14 4.84 3.66
C LYS A 297 16.67 5.16 3.34
N ALA A 298 16.36 5.51 2.10
CA ALA A 298 14.99 5.77 1.67
C ALA A 298 14.06 4.58 1.87
N LEU A 299 14.47 3.40 1.39
CA LEU A 299 13.69 2.18 1.54
C LEU A 299 13.52 1.81 3.02
N LYS A 300 14.59 1.92 3.82
CA LYS A 300 14.51 1.68 5.28
C LYS A 300 13.53 2.62 5.96
N ASN A 301 13.57 3.91 5.64
CA ASN A 301 12.61 4.89 6.16
C ASN A 301 11.18 4.51 5.78
N GLN A 302 10.91 4.17 4.51
CA GLN A 302 9.57 3.76 4.07
C GLN A 302 9.03 2.61 4.91
N PHE A 303 9.79 1.52 5.05
CA PHE A 303 9.35 0.34 5.81
C PHE A 303 9.31 0.60 7.33
N SER A 304 10.23 1.41 7.87
CA SER A 304 10.26 1.76 9.30
C SER A 304 9.07 2.61 9.71
N SER A 305 8.39 3.28 8.77
CA SER A 305 7.19 4.05 9.06
C SER A 305 6.05 3.18 9.59
N ALA A 306 6.04 1.88 9.30
CA ALA A 306 5.09 0.92 9.87
C ALA A 306 5.06 0.94 11.41
N LEU A 307 6.22 1.13 12.05
CA LEU A 307 6.32 1.14 13.52
C LEU A 307 5.64 2.36 14.15
N LEU A 308 5.38 3.42 13.38
CA LEU A 308 4.67 4.61 13.88
C LEU A 308 3.19 4.33 14.17
N TYR A 309 2.63 3.23 13.66
CA TYR A 309 1.27 2.76 13.96
C TYR A 309 1.18 1.96 15.27
N ASN A 310 2.27 1.79 16.02
CA ASN A 310 2.26 0.96 17.24
C ASN A 310 1.28 1.46 18.31
N ASN A 311 1.03 2.77 18.39
CA ASN A 311 0.07 3.33 19.36
C ASN A 311 -1.32 2.73 19.15
N GLU A 312 -1.76 2.60 17.90
CA GLU A 312 -3.04 2.00 17.53
C GLU A 312 -2.97 0.48 17.64
N LEU A 313 -1.92 -0.16 17.08
CA LEU A 313 -1.76 -1.62 17.04
C LEU A 313 -1.76 -2.28 18.42
N SER A 314 -1.31 -1.56 19.46
CA SER A 314 -1.32 -2.00 20.85
C SER A 314 -2.70 -2.48 21.32
N ALA A 315 -3.80 -1.87 20.86
CA ALA A 315 -5.16 -2.21 21.32
C ALA A 315 -5.59 -3.65 20.96
N ILE A 316 -4.93 -4.27 19.98
CA ILE A 316 -5.12 -5.67 19.59
C ILE A 316 -3.84 -6.50 19.75
N GLN A 317 -2.82 -5.96 20.43
CA GLN A 317 -1.51 -6.59 20.64
C GLN A 317 -0.86 -7.04 19.32
N ALA A 318 -0.91 -6.16 18.31
CA ALA A 318 -0.31 -6.35 17.00
C ALA A 318 1.02 -5.59 16.84
N ASP A 319 1.57 -5.05 17.94
CA ASP A 319 2.76 -4.20 17.97
C ASP A 319 3.94 -4.77 17.17
N LEU A 320 4.58 -3.88 16.44
CA LEU A 320 5.77 -4.15 15.65
C LEU A 320 7.03 -3.89 16.46
N LEU A 321 7.96 -4.84 16.36
CA LEU A 321 9.33 -4.73 16.83
C LEU A 321 10.22 -4.16 15.71
N GLU A 322 11.47 -3.89 16.07
CA GLU A 322 12.50 -3.43 15.15
C GLU A 322 12.61 -4.34 13.92
N PRO A 323 12.59 -3.77 12.69
CA PRO A 323 12.66 -4.55 11.47
C PRO A 323 14.08 -5.06 11.19
N HIS A 324 14.16 -6.16 10.44
CA HIS A 324 15.44 -6.69 9.95
C HIS A 324 15.62 -6.40 8.46
N TYR A 325 16.65 -5.62 8.13
CA TYR A 325 17.00 -5.31 6.74
C TYR A 325 18.17 -6.18 6.29
N ILE A 326 18.01 -6.82 5.13
CA ILE A 326 19.02 -7.71 4.55
C ILE A 326 19.30 -7.24 3.13
N GLU A 327 20.54 -6.86 2.86
CA GLU A 327 20.99 -6.60 1.49
C GLU A 327 21.47 -7.93 0.91
N ILE A 328 20.97 -8.26 -0.29
CA ILE A 328 21.43 -9.46 -1.01
C ILE A 328 22.24 -9.05 -2.23
N ASP A 329 23.31 -9.79 -2.51
CA ASP A 329 24.11 -9.62 -3.73
C ASP A 329 23.39 -10.26 -4.92
N LYS A 330 22.23 -9.68 -5.25
CA LYS A 330 21.37 -10.10 -6.35
C LYS A 330 20.89 -8.86 -7.07
N LEU A 331 21.01 -8.90 -8.39
CA LEU A 331 20.40 -7.89 -9.25
C LEU A 331 18.91 -8.14 -9.38
N ALA A 332 18.14 -7.06 -9.30
CA ALA A 332 16.77 -7.04 -9.77
C ALA A 332 16.75 -7.47 -11.24
N ASP A 333 15.90 -8.44 -11.55
CA ASP A 333 15.73 -8.94 -12.91
C ASP A 333 14.94 -7.89 -13.69
N MET A 334 15.66 -6.94 -14.28
CA MET A 334 15.07 -5.91 -15.13
C MET A 334 14.93 -6.45 -16.54
N PRO A 335 13.72 -6.41 -17.11
CA PRO A 335 13.59 -6.57 -18.54
C PRO A 335 14.10 -5.26 -19.19
N TRP A 336 15.35 -5.30 -19.67
CA TRP A 336 15.90 -4.48 -20.78
C TRP A 336 16.64 -3.15 -20.49
N ASN A 337 17.38 -2.75 -21.54
CA ASN A 337 18.28 -1.60 -21.70
C ASN A 337 17.61 -0.23 -21.45
N LEU A 338 18.11 0.51 -20.46
CA LEU A 338 17.59 1.83 -20.06
C LEU A 338 17.56 2.89 -21.18
N ARG A 339 18.39 2.79 -22.23
CA ARG A 339 18.30 3.69 -23.39
C ARG A 339 17.01 3.50 -24.18
N ALA A 340 16.55 2.25 -24.33
CA ALA A 340 15.27 1.95 -24.96
C ALA A 340 14.11 2.47 -24.09
N LEU A 341 14.26 2.37 -22.77
CA LEU A 341 13.29 2.89 -21.80
C LEU A 341 13.21 4.43 -21.80
N LYS A 342 14.34 5.14 -21.96
CA LYS A 342 14.34 6.60 -22.16
C LYS A 342 13.54 7.01 -23.40
N ALA A 343 13.74 6.30 -24.52
CA ALA A 343 13.00 6.55 -25.75
C ALA A 343 11.51 6.15 -25.61
N PHE A 344 11.21 5.17 -24.77
CA PHE A 344 9.87 4.63 -24.54
C PHE A 344 9.02 5.49 -23.60
N TRP A 345 9.59 5.94 -22.48
CA TRP A 345 8.90 6.77 -21.47
C TRP A 345 8.97 8.27 -21.78
N GLY A 346 9.84 8.69 -22.70
CA GLY A 346 10.05 10.11 -23.00
C GLY A 346 10.68 10.92 -21.85
N THR A 347 11.17 10.25 -20.80
CA THR A 347 11.84 10.85 -19.65
C THR A 347 13.16 10.14 -19.36
N ALA A 348 14.07 10.86 -18.70
CA ALA A 348 15.38 10.34 -18.33
C ALA A 348 15.24 9.29 -17.21
N PRO A 349 15.84 8.09 -17.33
CA PRO A 349 15.83 7.07 -16.26
C PRO A 349 16.25 7.60 -14.88
N GLU A 350 17.15 8.57 -14.88
CA GLU A 350 17.57 9.38 -13.73
C GLU A 350 16.37 9.94 -12.94
N MET A 351 15.36 10.47 -13.64
CA MET A 351 14.20 11.12 -13.01
C MET A 351 13.23 10.12 -12.38
N ILE A 352 13.17 8.90 -12.92
CA ILE A 352 12.37 7.80 -12.36
C ILE A 352 13.04 7.25 -11.09
N LEU A 353 14.38 7.24 -11.08
CA LEU A 353 15.14 6.88 -9.88
C LEU A 353 15.10 7.98 -8.81
N ASP A 354 14.93 9.25 -9.20
CA ASP A 354 14.67 10.37 -8.27
C ASP A 354 13.29 10.24 -7.60
N SER A 355 12.26 9.81 -8.34
CA SER A 355 10.90 9.66 -7.78
C SER A 355 10.75 8.54 -6.75
N ILE A 356 11.68 7.57 -6.68
CA ILE A 356 11.75 6.60 -5.57
C ILE A 356 11.86 7.31 -4.21
N PHE A 357 12.53 8.47 -4.19
CA PHE A 357 12.75 9.26 -2.98
C PHE A 357 11.61 10.25 -2.67
N GLY A 358 10.58 10.34 -3.51
CA GLY A 358 9.43 11.21 -3.24
C GLY A 358 8.83 10.98 -1.85
N PHE A 359 8.85 9.73 -1.39
CA PHE A 359 8.33 9.26 -0.10
C PHE A 359 9.30 9.43 1.08
N ALA A 360 10.59 9.64 0.82
CA ALA A 360 11.65 9.58 1.82
C ALA A 360 12.18 10.96 2.21
N ARG A 361 11.41 12.02 1.95
CA ARG A 361 11.75 13.37 2.38
C ARG A 361 11.80 13.46 3.89
N GLU A 362 12.58 14.43 4.36
CA GLU A 362 12.69 14.72 5.77
C GLU A 362 11.30 15.05 6.33
N PRO A 363 10.84 14.28 7.33
CA PRO A 363 9.56 14.55 7.97
C PRO A 363 9.59 15.95 8.60
N ASP A 364 8.40 16.53 8.84
CA ASP A 364 8.33 17.71 9.67
C ASP A 364 8.92 17.44 11.08
N LYS A 365 9.23 18.50 11.82
CA LYS A 365 9.88 18.40 13.13
C LYS A 365 9.13 17.46 14.10
N LYS A 366 7.80 17.53 14.15
CA LYS A 366 6.98 16.77 15.09
C LYS A 366 6.97 15.28 14.71
N THR A 367 6.87 14.98 13.43
CA THR A 367 6.97 13.63 12.90
C THR A 367 8.37 13.06 13.13
N ARG A 368 9.42 13.87 12.93
CA ARG A 368 10.80 13.47 13.23
C ARG A 368 10.98 13.12 14.71
N GLU A 369 10.46 13.96 15.61
CA GLU A 369 10.52 13.71 17.06
C GLU A 369 9.85 12.38 17.43
N LYS A 370 8.70 12.03 16.82
CA LYS A 370 8.08 10.71 17.00
C LYS A 370 8.98 9.59 16.46
N TRP A 371 9.55 9.76 15.27
CA TRP A 371 10.39 8.75 14.64
C TRP A 371 11.70 8.50 15.39
N ASP A 372 12.26 9.53 16.02
CA ASP A 372 13.48 9.45 16.81
C ASP A 372 13.31 8.64 18.10
N THR A 373 12.06 8.39 18.52
CA THR A 373 11.73 7.46 19.62
C THR A 373 11.82 5.98 19.23
N LEU A 374 11.89 5.67 17.92
CA LEU A 374 11.97 4.28 17.46
C LEU A 374 13.31 3.62 17.79
N PRO A 375 13.35 2.27 17.84
CA PRO A 375 14.58 1.48 17.97
C PRO A 375 15.62 1.81 16.88
N SER A 376 16.89 1.57 17.18
CA SER A 376 18.05 2.04 16.41
C SER A 376 17.94 1.86 14.89
N ALA A 377 17.62 0.66 14.41
CA ALA A 377 17.54 0.32 12.99
C ALA A 377 16.28 0.89 12.31
N ALA A 378 15.28 1.31 13.10
CA ALA A 378 14.04 1.92 12.64
C ALA A 378 14.03 3.46 12.74
N LYS A 379 15.07 4.07 13.32
CA LYS A 379 15.20 5.53 13.36
C LYS A 379 15.28 6.10 11.95
N PHE A 380 14.74 7.30 11.79
CA PHE A 380 14.84 8.04 10.54
C PHE A 380 16.30 8.21 10.10
N GLN A 381 16.57 7.84 8.87
CA GLN A 381 17.89 7.95 8.26
C GLN A 381 17.90 9.15 7.32
N GLU A 382 18.65 10.19 7.67
CA GLU A 382 18.74 11.41 6.87
C GLU A 382 19.33 11.11 5.48
N ILE A 383 18.64 11.64 4.46
CA ILE A 383 18.95 11.43 3.05
C ILE A 383 19.50 12.72 2.48
N ASP A 384 20.73 12.64 1.95
CA ASP A 384 21.32 13.78 1.24
C ASP A 384 20.80 13.80 -0.21
N LEU A 385 19.61 14.37 -0.37
CA LEU A 385 18.96 14.51 -1.68
C LEU A 385 19.78 15.38 -2.64
N ALA A 386 20.54 16.37 -2.14
CA ALA A 386 21.37 17.22 -2.98
C ALA A 386 22.54 16.41 -3.58
N GLN A 387 23.22 15.61 -2.75
CA GLN A 387 24.26 14.69 -3.18
C GLN A 387 23.70 13.61 -4.11
N TYR A 388 22.54 13.03 -3.78
CA TYR A 388 21.86 12.05 -4.63
C TYR A 388 21.55 12.60 -6.03
N ARG A 389 20.92 13.78 -6.11
CA ARG A 389 20.60 14.44 -7.38
C ARG A 389 21.86 14.85 -8.13
N LYS A 390 22.95 15.22 -7.43
CA LYS A 390 24.26 15.45 -8.04
C LYS A 390 24.80 14.17 -8.71
N PHE A 391 24.69 13.01 -8.07
CA PHE A 391 25.08 11.72 -8.68
C PHE A 391 24.28 11.43 -9.96
N LEU A 392 22.96 11.66 -9.92
CA LEU A 392 22.11 11.50 -11.09
C LEU A 392 22.38 12.54 -12.19
N GLY A 393 23.06 13.65 -11.88
CA GLY A 393 23.24 14.77 -12.81
C GLY A 393 22.00 15.67 -12.94
N LEU A 394 21.13 15.62 -11.94
CA LEU A 394 19.88 16.40 -11.85
C LEU A 394 20.02 17.65 -10.97
N SER A 395 21.25 18.04 -10.60
CA SER A 395 21.51 19.14 -9.64
C SER A 395 20.98 20.51 -10.06
N LYS A 396 20.62 20.70 -11.34
CA LYS A 396 20.02 21.93 -11.88
C LYS A 396 18.56 21.76 -12.32
N THR A 397 18.01 20.55 -12.20
CA THR A 397 16.64 20.25 -12.62
C THR A 397 15.66 20.61 -11.49
N PRO A 398 14.58 21.36 -11.76
CA PRO A 398 13.52 21.57 -10.77
C PRO A 398 12.95 20.24 -10.29
N LEU A 399 12.38 20.23 -9.09
CA LEU A 399 11.59 19.09 -8.59
C LEU A 399 10.46 18.78 -9.58
N LEU A 400 10.13 17.49 -9.74
CA LEU A 400 9.09 17.05 -10.66
C LEU A 400 7.74 17.74 -10.32
N VAL A 401 6.90 17.99 -11.32
CA VAL A 401 5.53 18.51 -11.09
C VAL A 401 4.73 17.50 -10.26
N GLU A 402 4.96 16.22 -10.48
CA GLU A 402 4.42 15.09 -9.76
C GLU A 402 4.95 15.00 -8.33
N GLU A 403 6.19 15.46 -8.10
CA GLU A 403 6.76 15.60 -6.77
C GLU A 403 6.19 16.82 -6.05
N ARG A 404 5.86 17.90 -6.76
CA ARG A 404 4.99 18.98 -6.22
C ARG A 404 3.58 18.49 -5.92
N ILE A 405 3.04 17.57 -6.73
CA ILE A 405 1.75 16.92 -6.47
C ILE A 405 1.84 16.00 -5.25
N PHE A 406 2.91 15.22 -5.09
CA PHE A 406 3.16 14.42 -3.90
C PHE A 406 3.36 15.30 -2.67
N ASN A 407 4.10 16.40 -2.79
CA ASN A 407 4.22 17.42 -1.73
C ASN A 407 2.88 18.10 -1.42
N ASN A 408 1.98 18.24 -2.40
CA ASN A 408 0.63 18.72 -2.15
C ASN A 408 -0.24 17.62 -1.52
N ILE A 409 -0.07 16.34 -1.86
CA ILE A 409 -0.77 15.23 -1.19
C ILE A 409 -0.30 15.11 0.27
N MET A 410 1.01 15.19 0.50
CA MET A 410 1.63 15.17 1.83
C MET A 410 1.40 16.48 2.61
N GLY A 411 1.39 17.63 1.93
CA GLY A 411 1.27 18.96 2.52
C GLY A 411 -0.16 19.49 2.66
N MET A 412 -1.14 18.92 1.94
CA MET A 412 -2.57 19.19 2.18
C MET A 412 -3.13 18.36 3.35
N ASN A 413 -2.31 17.49 3.95
CA ASN A 413 -2.62 16.71 5.15
C ASN A 413 -1.75 17.08 6.36
N LEU A 414 -1.01 18.20 6.32
CA LEU A 414 -0.33 18.83 7.46
C LEU A 414 -1.13 20.02 8.00
#